data_AF-A0A838Q372-F1
#
_entry.id   AF-A0A838Q372-F1
#
_cell.length_a   1.000
_cell.length_b   1.000
_cell.length_c   1.000
_cell.angle_alpha   90.00
_cell.angle_beta   90.00
_cell.angle_gamma   90.00
#
_symmetry.space_group_name_H-M   'P 1'
#
loop_
_entity.id
_entity.type
_entity.pdbx_description
1 polymer ?
#
loop_
_entity_poly.entity_id
_entity_poly.type
_entity_poly.pdbx_seq_one_letter_code
_entity_poly.pdbx_strand_id
1 'polypeptide(L)'
;MIHSRESLFFRQRIFATFYRALEAGNRRETFDKDYYHCIAGLKGEITKEYFWEFGYVYDEHKRVELLQGDARRSLVLDAIADGTFNPFLGVEAPKQGTLNGSSYDNVALIKVAGYVARNKFQTRDQLWDGKFGGQIFKDLPQGGFDFVAGFDFRHEELSQVPDPILLVNDQLGFSPSTLFYTQRDVAAAFVEISIPLVSSTMKIPGVYSCDFSFAWRSERFDIHGADPADVTRDAEINLKTDVPKFALRYAPFRDLTFRASYSRSFRAPDVDSLFTPQFTEFDFIF
;
A
#
# COMPACT_ATOMS: atom_id res chain seq x y z
N MET A 1 48.76 55.48 24.99
CA MET A 1 48.59 54.03 25.22
C MET A 1 47.28 53.85 25.98
N ILE A 2 46.16 53.64 25.29
CA ILE A 2 44.85 53.35 25.90
C ILE A 2 44.44 51.99 25.32
N HIS A 3 44.36 51.00 26.20
CA HIS A 3 44.01 49.62 25.85
C HIS A 3 42.50 49.43 25.87
N SER A 4 42.01 48.61 24.94
CA SER A 4 40.60 48.33 24.66
C SER A 4 39.93 47.52 25.77
N ARG A 5 38.58 47.56 25.80
CA ARG A 5 37.73 46.38 26.02
C ARG A 5 36.40 46.59 25.33
N GLU A 6 36.30 46.19 24.06
CA GLU A 6 35.01 45.91 23.46
C GLU A 6 34.61 44.48 23.84
N SER A 7 33.54 44.36 24.62
CA SER A 7 32.92 43.07 24.90
C SER A 7 32.14 42.63 23.66
N LEU A 8 32.68 41.66 22.92
CA LEU A 8 31.98 40.94 21.86
C LEU A 8 30.83 40.13 22.48
N PHE A 9 29.62 40.69 22.45
CA PHE A 9 28.40 39.91 22.64
C PHE A 9 28.19 39.03 21.41
N PHE A 10 28.56 37.76 21.51
CA PHE A 10 28.17 36.74 20.54
C PHE A 10 26.65 36.54 20.63
N ARG A 11 25.88 37.22 19.78
CA ARG A 11 24.48 36.83 19.52
C ARG A 11 24.48 35.57 18.67
N GLN A 12 24.72 34.43 19.31
CA GLN A 12 24.48 33.13 18.68
C GLN A 12 22.97 32.98 18.54
N ARG A 13 22.45 33.26 17.34
CA ARG A 13 21.05 33.04 17.01
C ARG A 13 20.90 31.52 16.86
N ILE A 14 20.33 30.86 17.87
CA ILE A 14 20.00 29.45 17.78
C ILE A 14 18.83 29.36 16.80
N PHE A 15 19.03 28.64 15.69
CA PHE A 15 18.06 28.48 14.62
C PHE A 15 17.28 27.15 14.69
N ALA A 16 17.80 26.19 15.46
CA ALA A 16 17.21 24.87 15.68
C ALA A 16 17.77 24.26 16.96
N THR A 17 16.94 23.65 17.82
CA THR A 17 17.41 22.74 18.88
C THR A 17 16.80 21.37 18.72
N PHE A 18 17.65 20.34 18.67
CA PHE A 18 17.22 18.94 18.64
C PHE A 18 17.43 18.33 20.03
N TYR A 19 16.34 17.86 20.63
CA TYR A 19 16.37 17.16 21.90
C TYR A 19 15.93 15.72 21.72
N ARG A 20 16.74 14.77 22.17
CA ARG A 20 16.37 13.36 22.27
C ARG A 20 16.09 13.02 23.73
N ALA A 21 14.85 12.66 24.04
CA ALA A 21 14.40 12.29 25.38
C ALA A 21 14.90 10.91 25.80
N LEU A 22 16.20 10.80 26.10
CA LEU A 22 16.79 9.55 26.63
C LEU A 22 16.16 9.15 27.97
N GLU A 23 15.59 10.12 28.70
CA GLU A 23 14.86 9.91 29.94
C GLU A 23 13.58 9.07 29.76
N ALA A 24 13.04 9.01 28.54
CA ALA A 24 11.88 8.18 28.18
C ALA A 24 12.24 6.68 28.05
N GLY A 25 13.53 6.34 28.15
CA GLY A 25 14.05 5.00 27.94
C GLY A 25 14.30 4.68 26.46
N ASN A 26 14.48 3.39 26.17
CA ASN A 26 14.70 2.95 24.80
C ASN A 26 13.43 3.15 23.97
N ARG A 27 13.59 3.82 22.83
CA ARG A 27 12.55 3.86 21.81
C ARG A 27 12.32 2.45 21.29
N ARG A 28 11.10 1.96 21.43
CA ARG A 28 10.71 0.60 21.05
C ARG A 28 9.48 0.65 20.18
N GLU A 29 9.52 -0.13 19.12
CA GLU A 29 8.42 -0.39 18.22
C GLU A 29 8.13 -1.88 18.24
N THR A 30 6.89 -2.25 18.50
CA THR A 30 6.45 -3.65 18.53
C THR A 30 5.21 -3.83 17.68
N PHE A 31 5.16 -4.96 16.97
CA PHE A 31 4.04 -5.32 16.10
C PHE A 31 3.37 -6.58 16.60
N ASP A 32 2.06 -6.53 16.75
CA ASP A 32 1.19 -7.70 16.90
C ASP A 32 0.42 -7.89 15.59
N LYS A 33 0.35 -9.12 15.07
CA LYS A 33 -0.19 -9.41 13.73
C LYS A 33 -1.06 -10.66 13.76
N ASP A 34 -2.31 -10.50 13.33
CA ASP A 34 -3.23 -11.60 13.08
C ASP A 34 -3.45 -11.73 11.57
N TYR A 35 -3.41 -12.97 11.08
CA TYR A 35 -3.65 -13.28 9.67
C TYR A 35 -4.68 -14.41 9.55
N TYR A 36 -5.72 -14.17 8.76
CA TYR A 36 -6.77 -15.13 8.43
C TYR A 36 -6.78 -15.34 6.92
N HIS A 37 -6.79 -16.60 6.50
CA HIS A 37 -6.82 -16.97 5.09
C HIS A 37 -7.72 -18.18 4.88
N CYS A 38 -8.71 -18.02 4.01
CA CYS A 38 -9.67 -19.06 3.66
C CYS A 38 -9.78 -19.15 2.15
N ILE A 39 -9.67 -20.37 1.61
CA ILE A 39 -9.93 -20.66 0.20
C ILE A 39 -10.95 -21.78 0.11
N ALA A 40 -11.95 -21.60 -0.73
CA ALA A 40 -12.88 -22.64 -1.13
C ALA A 40 -13.05 -22.61 -2.64
N GLY A 41 -13.30 -23.76 -3.25
CA GLY A 41 -13.50 -23.83 -4.69
C GLY A 41 -14.24 -25.09 -5.10
N LEU A 42 -14.94 -24.98 -6.23
CA LEU A 42 -15.66 -26.04 -6.89
C LEU A 42 -15.19 -26.13 -8.33
N LYS A 43 -15.15 -27.35 -8.86
CA LYS A 43 -14.88 -27.60 -10.27
C LYS A 43 -15.67 -28.78 -10.77
N GLY A 44 -15.96 -28.79 -12.06
CA GLY A 44 -16.68 -29.89 -12.68
C GLY A 44 -16.56 -29.90 -14.19
N GLU A 45 -16.98 -31.04 -14.75
CA GLU A 45 -17.13 -31.26 -16.18
C GLU A 45 -18.63 -31.36 -16.49
N ILE A 46 -19.10 -30.58 -17.46
CA ILE A 46 -20.49 -30.66 -17.95
C ILE A 46 -20.58 -31.79 -18.97
N THR A 47 -19.60 -31.84 -19.88
CA THR A 47 -19.32 -32.97 -20.78
C THR A 47 -17.81 -33.19 -20.81
N LYS A 48 -17.33 -34.15 -21.61
CA LYS A 48 -15.89 -34.36 -21.81
C LYS A 48 -15.17 -33.15 -22.42
N GLU A 49 -15.93 -32.26 -23.08
CA GLU A 49 -15.41 -31.11 -23.81
C GLU A 49 -15.55 -29.79 -23.05
N TYR A 50 -16.36 -29.74 -22.00
CA TYR A 50 -16.67 -28.50 -21.28
C TYR A 50 -16.45 -28.64 -19.79
N PHE A 51 -15.70 -27.70 -19.21
CA PHE A 51 -15.43 -27.64 -17.79
C PHE A 51 -15.86 -26.29 -17.21
N TRP A 52 -16.01 -26.27 -15.89
CA TRP A 52 -16.18 -25.05 -15.13
C TRP A 52 -15.41 -25.12 -13.81
N GLU A 53 -14.99 -23.97 -13.34
CA GLU A 53 -14.38 -23.77 -12.02
C GLU A 53 -14.96 -22.51 -11.39
N PHE A 54 -15.09 -22.54 -10.07
CA PHE A 54 -15.48 -21.40 -9.25
C PHE A 54 -14.62 -21.38 -7.99
N GLY A 55 -14.08 -20.21 -7.65
CA GLY A 55 -13.23 -19.98 -6.50
C GLY A 55 -13.76 -18.87 -5.62
N TYR A 56 -13.48 -18.99 -4.33
CA TYR A 56 -13.61 -17.91 -3.35
C TYR A 56 -12.37 -17.87 -2.46
N VAL A 57 -11.83 -16.68 -2.28
CA VAL A 57 -10.73 -16.40 -1.36
C VAL A 57 -11.14 -15.29 -0.41
N TYR A 58 -10.82 -15.46 0.86
CA TYR A 58 -10.92 -14.44 1.90
C TYR A 58 -9.59 -14.32 2.62
N ASP A 59 -9.06 -13.10 2.67
CA ASP A 59 -7.86 -12.74 3.40
C ASP A 59 -8.17 -11.58 4.36
N GLU A 60 -7.71 -11.68 5.61
CA GLU A 60 -7.74 -10.57 6.55
C GLU A 60 -6.42 -10.50 7.32
N HIS A 61 -5.79 -9.33 7.28
CA HIS A 61 -4.58 -9.03 8.02
C HIS A 61 -4.84 -7.86 8.96
N LYS A 62 -4.67 -8.08 10.26
CA LYS A 62 -4.75 -7.06 11.29
C LYS A 62 -3.37 -6.88 11.89
N ARG A 63 -2.95 -5.62 12.04
CA ARG A 63 -1.69 -5.26 12.68
C ARG A 63 -1.94 -4.20 13.73
N VAL A 64 -1.44 -4.43 14.93
CA VAL A 64 -1.34 -3.42 15.99
C VAL A 64 0.13 -3.06 16.16
N GLU A 65 0.45 -1.79 16.02
CA GLU A 65 1.78 -1.26 16.26
C GLU A 65 1.75 -0.46 17.57
N LEU A 66 2.71 -0.75 18.45
CA LEU A 66 2.92 -0.01 19.68
C LEU A 66 4.25 0.73 19.61
N LEU A 67 4.19 2.04 19.83
CA LEU A 67 5.33 2.95 19.78
C LEU A 67 5.58 3.50 21.19
N GLN A 68 6.79 3.27 21.72
CA GLN A 68 7.17 3.60 23.10
C GLN A 68 8.51 4.32 23.14
N GLY A 69 8.80 4.96 24.27
CA GLY A 69 10.06 5.69 24.50
C GLY A 69 10.09 7.03 23.78
N ASP A 70 8.94 7.71 23.75
CA ASP A 70 8.76 9.08 23.27
C ASP A 70 7.89 9.87 24.24
N ALA A 71 7.85 11.19 24.08
CA ALA A 71 7.10 12.10 24.94
C ALA A 71 6.29 13.11 24.13
N ARG A 72 5.24 13.64 24.75
CA ARG A 72 4.34 14.60 24.13
C ARG A 72 5.00 15.96 23.94
N ARG A 73 4.95 16.49 22.72
CA ARG A 73 5.61 17.74 22.34
C ARG A 73 5.03 18.94 23.07
N SER A 74 3.71 19.06 23.11
CA SER A 74 3.00 20.14 23.83
C SER A 74 3.46 20.26 25.28
N LEU A 75 3.47 19.14 26.03
CA LEU A 75 3.86 19.12 27.43
C LEU A 75 5.33 19.51 27.66
N VAL A 76 6.23 19.13 26.74
CA VAL A 76 7.63 19.55 26.81
C VAL A 76 7.79 21.03 26.47
N LEU A 77 7.05 21.55 25.48
CA LEU A 77 7.07 22.98 25.14
C LEU A 77 6.55 23.85 26.28
N ASP A 78 5.43 23.47 26.91
CA ASP A 78 4.88 24.17 28.07
C ASP A 78 5.90 24.20 29.21
N ALA A 79 6.57 23.07 29.46
CA ALA A 79 7.60 22.98 30.49
C ALA A 79 8.88 23.79 30.20
N ILE A 80 9.25 23.94 28.92
CA ILE A 80 10.33 24.83 28.49
C ILE A 80 9.94 26.28 28.77
N ALA A 81 8.71 26.67 28.42
CA ALA A 81 8.19 28.02 28.65
C ALA A 81 8.13 28.36 30.15
N ASP A 82 7.74 27.40 30.98
CA ASP A 82 7.68 27.53 32.44
C ASP A 82 9.06 27.41 33.12
N GLY A 83 10.11 27.07 32.37
CA GLY A 83 11.47 26.90 32.87
C GLY A 83 11.70 25.64 33.72
N THR A 84 10.71 24.74 33.77
CA THR A 84 10.79 23.46 34.51
C THR A 84 11.47 22.36 33.69
N PHE A 85 11.65 22.58 32.40
CA PHE A 85 12.42 21.73 31.48
C PHE A 85 13.50 22.54 30.77
N ASN A 86 14.73 22.02 30.74
CA ASN A 86 15.86 22.67 30.06
C ASN A 86 16.33 21.84 28.86
N PRO A 87 16.10 22.29 27.61
CA PRO A 87 16.46 21.55 26.40
C PRO A 87 17.93 21.77 26.00
N PHE A 88 18.63 22.74 26.60
CA PHE A 88 20.02 23.10 26.29
C PHE A 88 21.04 22.35 27.15
N LEU A 89 20.58 21.37 27.92
CA LEU A 89 21.45 20.50 28.69
C LEU A 89 22.23 19.63 27.70
N GLY A 90 23.56 19.73 27.74
CA GLY A 90 24.43 18.77 27.05
C GLY A 90 24.11 17.33 27.45
N VAL A 91 24.49 16.38 26.61
CA VAL A 91 24.18 14.95 26.83
C VAL A 91 24.66 14.47 28.21
N GLU A 92 25.84 14.93 28.64
CA GLU A 92 26.49 14.59 29.92
C GLU A 92 26.08 15.46 31.12
N ALA A 93 25.26 16.51 30.91
CA ALA A 93 24.85 17.39 32.00
C ALA A 93 23.78 16.71 32.89
N PRO A 94 23.76 16.99 34.22
CA PRO A 94 22.68 16.53 35.09
C PRO A 94 21.31 16.93 34.53
N LYS A 95 20.38 15.98 34.48
CA LYS A 95 19.01 16.20 33.95
C LYS A 95 18.07 16.86 34.96
N GLN A 96 18.60 17.21 36.13
CA GLN A 96 17.92 17.86 37.23
C GLN A 96 18.87 18.86 37.87
N GLY A 97 18.36 20.04 38.24
CA GLY A 97 19.18 21.04 38.93
C GLY A 97 18.54 22.41 38.93
N THR A 98 19.35 23.43 39.22
CA THR A 98 18.93 24.83 39.21
C THR A 98 19.84 25.61 38.27
N LEU A 99 19.27 26.38 37.36
CA LEU A 99 19.98 27.29 36.45
C LEU A 99 19.38 28.69 36.59
N ASN A 100 20.23 29.69 36.87
CA ASN A 100 19.80 31.08 37.04
C ASN A 100 18.66 31.30 38.07
N GLY A 101 18.59 30.47 39.10
CA GLY A 101 17.56 30.55 40.14
C GLY A 101 16.27 29.77 39.84
N SER A 102 16.14 29.18 38.65
CA SER A 102 15.00 28.32 38.28
C SER A 102 15.40 26.84 38.35
N SER A 103 14.58 26.03 39.00
CA SER A 103 14.79 24.58 39.08
C SER A 103 14.15 23.87 37.89
N TYR A 104 14.86 22.91 37.32
CA TYR A 104 14.40 22.05 36.24
C TYR A 104 14.55 20.58 36.62
N ASP A 105 13.64 19.74 36.11
CA ASP A 105 13.71 18.28 36.22
C ASP A 105 13.19 17.64 34.92
N ASN A 106 14.11 17.45 33.98
CA ASN A 106 13.78 16.84 32.69
C ASN A 106 13.31 15.39 32.86
N VAL A 107 13.82 14.66 33.86
CA VAL A 107 13.46 13.25 34.07
C VAL A 107 12.02 13.12 34.53
N ALA A 108 11.60 13.94 35.50
CA ALA A 108 10.22 13.96 35.98
C ALA A 108 9.26 14.40 34.86
N LEU A 109 9.63 15.43 34.10
CA LEU A 109 8.81 15.90 32.98
C LEU A 109 8.62 14.80 31.94
N ILE A 110 9.70 14.20 31.44
CA ILE A 110 9.61 13.17 30.39
C ILE A 110 8.82 11.95 30.85
N LYS A 111 8.86 11.59 32.14
CA LYS A 111 8.00 10.52 32.68
C LYS A 111 6.51 10.86 32.61
N VAL A 112 6.14 12.13 32.85
CA VAL A 112 4.75 12.59 32.78
C VAL A 112 4.30 12.77 31.32
N ALA A 113 5.19 13.28 30.46
CA ALA A 113 4.92 13.49 29.05
C ALA A 113 5.02 12.20 28.22
N GLY A 114 5.60 11.13 28.77
CA GLY A 114 5.78 9.85 28.11
C GLY A 114 4.45 9.18 27.75
N TYR A 115 4.42 8.51 26.60
CA TYR A 115 3.24 7.80 26.13
C TYR A 115 3.58 6.48 25.43
N VAL A 116 2.56 5.65 25.23
CA VAL A 116 2.60 4.46 24.38
C VAL A 116 1.55 4.67 23.29
N ALA A 117 1.97 5.00 22.08
CA ALA A 117 1.03 5.14 20.98
C ALA A 117 0.63 3.76 20.45
N ARG A 118 -0.64 3.64 20.09
CA ARG A 118 -1.21 2.42 19.50
C ARG A 118 -1.83 2.72 18.14
N ASN A 119 -1.16 2.30 17.07
CA ASN A 119 -1.68 2.35 15.71
C ASN A 119 -2.31 1.01 15.34
N LYS A 120 -3.45 1.04 14.65
CA LYS A 120 -4.13 -0.16 14.14
C LYS A 120 -4.19 -0.08 12.63
N PHE A 121 -3.89 -1.19 11.97
CA PHE A 121 -3.98 -1.35 10.53
C PHE A 121 -4.80 -2.60 10.24
N GLN A 122 -5.63 -2.53 9.21
CA GLN A 122 -6.41 -3.67 8.75
C GLN A 122 -6.48 -3.67 7.23
N THR A 123 -6.20 -4.83 6.65
CA THR A 123 -6.41 -5.15 5.24
C THR A 123 -7.38 -6.31 5.16
N ARG A 124 -8.38 -6.21 4.28
CA ARG A 124 -9.31 -7.30 4.00
C ARG A 124 -9.49 -7.42 2.50
N ASP A 125 -9.28 -8.62 1.98
CA ASP A 125 -9.43 -8.91 0.57
C ASP A 125 -10.39 -10.09 0.38
N GLN A 126 -11.27 -9.96 -0.61
CA GLN A 126 -12.18 -11.00 -1.02
C GLN A 126 -12.12 -11.13 -2.54
N LEU A 127 -12.02 -12.36 -3.03
CA LEU A 127 -12.01 -12.67 -4.46
C LEU A 127 -13.04 -13.77 -4.73
N TRP A 128 -13.94 -13.50 -5.67
CA TRP A 128 -14.78 -14.50 -6.30
C TRP A 128 -14.36 -14.60 -7.76
N ASP A 129 -13.99 -15.79 -8.22
CA ASP A 129 -13.65 -16.01 -9.61
C ASP A 129 -14.42 -17.21 -10.16
N GLY A 130 -14.73 -17.13 -11.45
CA GLY A 130 -15.40 -18.21 -12.15
C GLY A 130 -14.92 -18.28 -13.59
N LYS A 131 -14.71 -19.50 -14.08
CA LYS A 131 -14.37 -19.72 -15.48
C LYS A 131 -15.09 -20.94 -16.03
N PHE A 132 -15.41 -20.85 -17.31
CA PHE A 132 -16.02 -21.88 -18.10
C PHE A 132 -15.25 -21.97 -19.41
N GLY A 133 -14.93 -23.17 -19.84
CA GLY A 133 -14.16 -23.36 -21.04
C GLY A 133 -14.37 -24.72 -21.65
N GLY A 134 -13.84 -24.86 -22.87
CA GLY A 134 -13.98 -26.10 -23.61
C GLY A 134 -13.60 -25.96 -25.07
N GLN A 135 -13.99 -26.97 -25.83
CA GLN A 135 -13.78 -27.03 -27.27
C GLN A 135 -15.10 -26.95 -28.04
N ILE A 136 -15.18 -26.02 -28.99
CA ILE A 136 -16.30 -25.84 -29.91
C ILE A 136 -15.90 -26.25 -31.33
N PHE A 137 -16.89 -26.65 -32.14
CA PHE A 137 -16.69 -27.00 -33.55
C PHE A 137 -15.64 -28.11 -33.81
N LYS A 138 -15.56 -29.13 -32.94
CA LYS A 138 -14.58 -30.22 -33.00
C LYS A 138 -14.52 -30.98 -34.33
N ASP A 139 -15.63 -31.01 -35.08
CA ASP A 139 -15.73 -31.74 -36.34
C ASP A 139 -15.09 -30.99 -37.53
N LEU A 140 -14.52 -29.80 -37.30
CA LEU A 140 -13.79 -29.07 -38.32
C LEU A 140 -12.43 -29.73 -38.64
N PRO A 141 -11.97 -29.70 -39.91
CA PRO A 141 -10.70 -30.33 -40.33
C PRO A 141 -9.46 -29.90 -39.53
N GLN A 142 -9.49 -28.67 -39.01
CA GLN A 142 -8.43 -28.09 -38.19
C GLN A 142 -8.42 -28.55 -36.72
N GLY A 143 -9.47 -29.25 -36.24
CA GLY A 143 -9.56 -29.75 -34.86
C GLY A 143 -10.43 -28.93 -33.89
N GLY A 144 -11.26 -28.00 -34.40
CA GLY A 144 -12.12 -27.15 -33.57
C GLY A 144 -11.41 -25.96 -32.92
N PHE A 145 -12.14 -25.17 -32.12
CA PHE A 145 -11.61 -24.00 -31.41
C PHE A 145 -11.68 -24.24 -29.91
N ASP A 146 -10.64 -23.84 -29.20
CA ASP A 146 -10.64 -23.85 -27.75
C ASP A 146 -11.02 -22.47 -27.24
N PHE A 147 -11.81 -22.41 -26.18
CA PHE A 147 -12.16 -21.14 -25.55
C PHE A 147 -12.22 -21.29 -24.04
N VAL A 148 -11.99 -20.17 -23.35
CA VAL A 148 -12.27 -20.00 -21.93
C VAL A 148 -12.87 -18.61 -21.77
N ALA A 149 -13.96 -18.51 -21.03
CA ALA A 149 -14.51 -17.25 -20.58
C ALA A 149 -14.67 -17.28 -19.07
N GLY A 150 -14.58 -16.14 -18.43
CA GLY A 150 -14.71 -16.07 -16.99
C GLY A 150 -14.90 -14.65 -16.49
N PHE A 151 -14.97 -14.56 -15.16
CA PHE A 151 -15.08 -13.32 -14.43
C PHE A 151 -14.24 -13.40 -13.17
N ASP A 152 -13.89 -12.23 -12.66
CA ASP A 152 -13.39 -12.05 -11.30
C ASP A 152 -14.07 -10.82 -10.69
N PHE A 153 -14.46 -10.96 -9.43
CA PHE A 153 -14.92 -9.87 -8.59
C PHE A 153 -14.02 -9.82 -7.37
N ARG A 154 -13.41 -8.66 -7.12
CA ARG A 154 -12.54 -8.42 -5.97
C ARG A 154 -13.08 -7.27 -5.15
N HIS A 155 -13.06 -7.44 -3.85
CA HIS A 155 -13.39 -6.41 -2.88
C HIS A 155 -12.22 -6.30 -1.90
N GLU A 156 -11.63 -5.12 -1.83
CA GLU A 156 -10.42 -4.85 -1.06
C GLU A 156 -10.68 -3.66 -0.14
N GLU A 157 -10.43 -3.81 1.16
CA GLU A 157 -10.52 -2.76 2.17
C GLU A 157 -9.15 -2.56 2.82
N LEU A 158 -8.72 -1.32 2.95
CA LEU A 158 -7.51 -0.96 3.68
C LEU A 158 -7.81 0.19 4.63
N SER A 159 -7.41 0.05 5.89
CA SER A 159 -7.64 1.07 6.91
C SER A 159 -6.50 1.19 7.90
N GLN A 160 -6.32 2.40 8.40
CA GLN A 160 -5.37 2.75 9.45
C GLN A 160 -6.06 3.70 10.42
N VAL A 161 -6.06 3.31 11.69
CA VAL A 161 -6.52 4.14 12.80
C VAL A 161 -5.32 4.45 13.69
N PRO A 162 -4.76 5.67 13.61
CA PRO A 162 -3.60 6.04 14.40
C PRO A 162 -3.96 6.35 15.85
N ASP A 163 -2.94 6.38 16.70
CA ASP A 163 -3.07 6.94 18.05
C ASP A 163 -3.41 8.44 17.99
N PRO A 164 -4.31 8.95 18.84
CA PRO A 164 -4.67 10.36 18.86
C PRO A 164 -3.47 11.30 19.01
N ILE A 165 -2.42 10.91 19.76
CA ILE A 165 -1.21 11.72 19.93
C ILE A 165 -0.49 11.93 18.59
N LEU A 166 -0.38 10.86 17.79
CA LEU A 166 0.27 10.90 16.47
C LEU A 166 -0.60 11.58 15.42
N LEU A 167 -1.94 11.49 15.57
CA LEU A 167 -2.90 12.12 14.68
C LEU A 167 -2.87 13.64 14.77
N VAL A 168 -2.70 14.19 15.97
CA VAL A 168 -2.62 15.65 16.19
C VAL A 168 -1.19 16.19 16.17
N ASN A 169 -0.22 15.38 15.75
CA ASN A 169 1.19 15.73 15.68
C ASN A 169 1.78 16.20 17.03
N ASP A 170 1.37 15.59 18.14
CA ASP A 170 1.81 15.93 19.50
C ASP A 170 2.95 15.02 20.01
N GLN A 171 3.66 14.35 19.11
CA GLN A 171 4.85 13.56 19.43
C GLN A 171 6.15 14.34 19.20
N LEU A 172 7.24 13.93 19.86
CA LEU A 172 8.56 14.55 19.70
C LEU A 172 9.45 13.80 18.71
N GLY A 173 9.44 12.46 18.73
CA GLY A 173 10.39 11.63 18.00
C GLY A 173 9.76 10.75 16.92
N PHE A 174 8.53 10.29 17.10
CA PHE A 174 7.80 9.53 16.07
C PHE A 174 7.26 10.42 14.94
N SER A 175 7.05 9.81 13.78
CA SER A 175 6.38 10.51 12.69
C SER A 175 4.88 10.62 12.99
N PRO A 176 4.23 11.72 12.58
CA PRO A 176 2.78 11.81 12.67
C PRO A 176 2.15 10.70 11.85
N SER A 177 0.93 10.32 12.20
CA SER A 177 0.19 9.26 11.52
C SER A 177 -1.22 9.75 11.21
N THR A 178 -1.71 9.47 10.02
CA THR A 178 -3.04 9.93 9.60
C THR A 178 -4.09 8.83 9.72
N LEU A 179 -5.35 9.24 9.91
CA LEU A 179 -6.48 8.36 9.68
C LEU A 179 -6.57 8.08 8.19
N PHE A 180 -6.77 6.82 7.83
CA PHE A 180 -6.89 6.40 6.45
C PHE A 180 -7.91 5.27 6.33
N TYR A 181 -8.74 5.34 5.30
CA TYR A 181 -9.65 4.28 4.90
C TYR A 181 -9.82 4.34 3.39
N THR A 182 -9.75 3.18 2.74
CA THR A 182 -10.08 3.03 1.33
C THR A 182 -10.72 1.67 1.09
N GLN A 183 -11.58 1.63 0.08
CA GLN A 183 -12.24 0.45 -0.44
C GLN A 183 -12.08 0.45 -1.96
N ARG A 184 -11.83 -0.72 -2.54
CA ARG A 184 -11.79 -0.91 -3.99
C ARG A 184 -12.58 -2.15 -4.37
N ASP A 185 -13.57 -1.94 -5.21
CA ASP A 185 -14.31 -2.98 -5.88
C ASP A 185 -13.81 -3.10 -7.33
N VAL A 186 -13.41 -4.30 -7.74
CA VAL A 186 -12.98 -4.60 -9.10
C VAL A 186 -13.87 -5.68 -9.67
N ALA A 187 -14.55 -5.37 -10.77
CA ALA A 187 -15.32 -6.33 -11.53
C ALA A 187 -14.68 -6.50 -12.90
N ALA A 188 -14.38 -7.73 -13.27
CA ALA A 188 -13.79 -8.05 -14.55
C ALA A 188 -14.46 -9.25 -15.21
N ALA A 189 -14.48 -9.21 -16.54
CA ALA A 189 -14.88 -10.32 -17.38
C ALA A 189 -13.83 -10.51 -18.47
N PHE A 190 -13.59 -11.76 -18.84
CA PHE A 190 -12.63 -12.08 -19.88
C PHE A 190 -13.12 -13.22 -20.78
N VAL A 191 -12.59 -13.23 -21.99
CA VAL A 191 -12.74 -14.33 -22.93
C VAL A 191 -11.43 -14.52 -23.68
N GLU A 192 -11.05 -15.78 -23.86
CA GLU A 192 -9.93 -16.20 -24.67
C GLU A 192 -10.40 -17.27 -25.65
N ILE A 193 -9.95 -17.17 -26.89
CA ILE A 193 -10.29 -18.11 -27.96
C ILE A 193 -9.00 -18.42 -28.72
N SER A 194 -8.75 -19.71 -28.92
CA SER A 194 -7.69 -20.23 -29.77
C SER A 194 -8.30 -20.95 -30.97
N ILE A 195 -7.91 -20.50 -32.16
CA ILE A 195 -8.44 -20.93 -33.45
C ILE A 195 -7.27 -21.50 -34.26
N PRO A 196 -7.14 -22.83 -34.37
CA PRO A 196 -6.29 -23.46 -35.36
C PRO A 196 -6.84 -23.12 -36.75
N LEU A 197 -6.13 -22.29 -37.52
CA LEU A 197 -6.52 -21.94 -38.89
C LEU A 197 -6.10 -23.04 -39.87
N VAL A 198 -4.92 -23.61 -39.66
CA VAL A 198 -4.38 -24.75 -40.42
C VAL A 198 -3.71 -25.70 -39.45
N SER A 199 -4.08 -26.98 -39.51
CA SER A 199 -3.38 -28.05 -38.80
C SER A 199 -2.51 -28.86 -39.76
N SER A 200 -1.50 -29.54 -39.21
CA SER A 200 -0.60 -30.39 -40.03
C SER A 200 -1.32 -31.57 -40.68
N THR A 201 -2.51 -31.96 -40.19
CA THR A 201 -3.33 -33.03 -40.75
C THR A 201 -4.03 -32.61 -42.05
N MET A 202 -4.24 -31.31 -42.27
CA MET A 202 -4.87 -30.77 -43.48
C MET A 202 -3.95 -30.84 -44.71
N LYS A 203 -2.64 -31.05 -44.53
CA LYS A 203 -1.63 -31.18 -45.60
C LYS A 203 -1.62 -30.01 -46.61
N ILE A 204 -1.81 -28.78 -46.13
CA ILE A 204 -1.77 -27.57 -46.97
C ILE A 204 -0.32 -27.28 -47.39
N PRO A 205 -0.02 -27.18 -48.70
CA PRO A 205 1.32 -26.86 -49.17
C PRO A 205 1.82 -25.51 -48.61
N GLY A 206 3.04 -25.50 -48.07
CA GLY A 206 3.68 -24.28 -47.54
C GLY A 206 3.17 -23.82 -46.18
N VAL A 207 2.18 -24.49 -45.58
CA VAL A 207 1.65 -24.18 -44.25
C VAL A 207 1.51 -25.46 -43.43
N TYR A 208 2.52 -25.74 -42.60
CA TYR A 208 2.48 -26.88 -41.69
C TYR A 208 1.50 -26.67 -40.53
N SER A 209 1.47 -25.47 -39.95
CA SER A 209 0.41 -25.09 -39.00
C SER A 209 0.24 -23.57 -38.95
N CYS A 210 -0.98 -23.11 -38.74
CA CYS A 210 -1.28 -21.70 -38.53
C CYS A 210 -2.35 -21.58 -37.45
N ASP A 211 -2.14 -20.74 -36.46
CA ASP A 211 -3.00 -20.64 -35.28
C ASP A 211 -3.19 -19.17 -34.94
N PHE A 212 -4.43 -18.79 -34.72
CA PHE A 212 -4.80 -17.47 -34.29
C PHE A 212 -5.36 -17.53 -32.87
N SER A 213 -4.94 -16.61 -32.01
CA SER A 213 -5.49 -16.49 -30.67
C SER A 213 -5.98 -15.08 -30.45
N PHE A 214 -7.16 -14.97 -29.85
CA PHE A 214 -7.76 -13.73 -29.43
C PHE A 214 -8.07 -13.80 -27.94
N ALA A 215 -7.75 -12.74 -27.22
CA ALA A 215 -8.18 -12.56 -25.85
C ALA A 215 -8.69 -11.13 -25.64
N TRP A 216 -9.71 -11.00 -24.81
CA TRP A 216 -10.25 -9.71 -24.41
C TRP A 216 -10.64 -9.75 -22.94
N ARG A 217 -10.24 -8.71 -22.21
CA ARG A 217 -10.61 -8.50 -20.81
C ARG A 217 -11.17 -7.10 -20.65
N SER A 218 -12.30 -6.99 -19.97
CA SER A 218 -12.90 -5.72 -19.56
C SER A 218 -12.89 -5.65 -18.05
N GLU A 219 -12.42 -4.55 -17.48
CA GLU A 219 -12.37 -4.36 -16.03
C GLU A 219 -12.96 -3.00 -15.66
N ARG A 220 -13.71 -2.99 -14.58
CA ARG A 220 -14.22 -1.79 -13.91
C ARG A 220 -13.65 -1.74 -12.50
N PHE A 221 -13.20 -0.56 -12.09
CA PHE A 221 -12.71 -0.28 -10.75
C PHE A 221 -13.57 0.83 -10.17
N ASP A 222 -14.18 0.56 -9.03
CA ASP A 222 -14.89 1.54 -8.22
C ASP A 222 -14.09 1.70 -6.93
N ILE A 223 -13.49 2.88 -6.74
CA ILE A 223 -12.55 3.14 -5.66
C ILE A 223 -13.09 4.27 -4.80
N HIS A 224 -13.21 4.03 -3.50
CA HIS A 224 -13.67 4.98 -2.51
C HIS A 224 -12.62 5.13 -1.41
N GLY A 225 -12.48 6.31 -0.83
CA GLY A 225 -11.57 6.51 0.30
C GLY A 225 -11.61 7.93 0.83
N ALA A 226 -10.90 8.19 1.92
CA ALA A 226 -10.76 9.53 2.47
C ALA A 226 -9.97 10.44 1.51
N ASP A 227 -10.49 11.63 1.22
CA ASP A 227 -9.84 12.61 0.33
C ASP A 227 -8.46 13.01 0.88
N PRO A 228 -7.37 12.87 0.10
CA PRO A 228 -6.02 13.25 0.54
C PRO A 228 -5.88 14.71 0.94
N ALA A 229 -6.72 15.60 0.38
CA ALA A 229 -6.70 17.03 0.65
C ALA A 229 -7.55 17.41 1.88
N ASP A 230 -8.55 16.60 2.22
CA ASP A 230 -9.43 16.80 3.37
C ASP A 230 -9.97 15.44 3.84
N VAL A 231 -9.28 14.81 4.79
CA VAL A 231 -9.62 13.47 5.31
C VAL A 231 -11.01 13.38 5.96
N THR A 232 -11.73 14.48 6.09
CA THR A 232 -13.14 14.50 6.55
C THR A 232 -14.15 14.28 5.42
N ARG A 233 -13.68 14.22 4.17
CA ARG A 233 -14.50 13.99 2.97
C ARG A 233 -14.12 12.68 2.30
N ASP A 234 -15.09 12.11 1.60
CA ASP A 234 -14.86 10.95 0.75
C ASP A 234 -14.53 11.39 -0.68
N ALA A 235 -13.60 10.67 -1.30
CA ALA A 235 -13.25 10.78 -2.71
C ALA A 235 -13.58 9.46 -3.41
N GLU A 236 -14.08 9.58 -4.64
CA GLU A 236 -14.51 8.46 -5.47
C GLU A 236 -13.84 8.52 -6.84
N ILE A 237 -13.29 7.38 -7.28
CA ILE A 237 -12.65 7.23 -8.58
C ILE A 237 -13.23 5.99 -9.26
N ASN A 238 -13.84 6.21 -10.42
CA ASN A 238 -14.35 5.15 -11.27
C ASN A 238 -13.46 5.02 -12.50
N LEU A 239 -12.92 3.82 -12.75
CA LEU A 239 -12.09 3.53 -13.92
C LEU A 239 -12.68 2.36 -14.70
N LYS A 240 -12.52 2.41 -16.02
CA LYS A 240 -12.83 1.29 -16.91
C LYS A 240 -11.71 1.09 -17.90
N THR A 241 -11.39 -0.17 -18.19
CA THR A 241 -10.40 -0.53 -19.21
C THR A 241 -10.88 -1.70 -20.05
N ASP A 242 -10.40 -1.75 -21.28
CA ASP A 242 -10.63 -2.83 -22.23
C ASP A 242 -9.29 -3.22 -22.85
N VAL A 243 -8.90 -4.48 -22.65
CA VAL A 243 -7.56 -5.00 -22.93
C VAL A 243 -7.67 -6.12 -23.97
N PRO A 244 -7.56 -5.79 -25.28
CA PRO A 244 -7.51 -6.80 -26.33
C PRO A 244 -6.10 -7.34 -26.54
N LYS A 245 -6.02 -8.59 -26.99
CA LYS A 245 -4.81 -9.27 -27.44
C LYS A 245 -5.12 -10.11 -28.67
N PHE A 246 -4.24 -10.02 -29.65
CA PHE A 246 -4.25 -10.81 -30.87
C PHE A 246 -2.88 -11.47 -31.02
N ALA A 247 -2.84 -12.75 -31.36
CA ALA A 247 -1.62 -13.48 -31.64
C ALA A 247 -1.79 -14.38 -32.85
N LEU A 248 -0.74 -14.50 -33.65
CA LEU A 248 -0.65 -15.39 -34.79
C LEU A 248 0.63 -16.23 -34.66
N ARG A 249 0.48 -17.55 -34.77
CA ARG A 249 1.58 -18.50 -34.93
C ARG A 249 1.51 -19.07 -36.33
N TYR A 250 2.60 -18.98 -37.09
CA TYR A 250 2.67 -19.50 -38.44
C TYR A 250 3.93 -20.34 -38.61
N ALA A 251 3.75 -21.63 -38.90
CA ALA A 251 4.82 -22.55 -39.22
C ALA A 251 4.70 -22.98 -40.69
N PRO A 252 5.56 -22.49 -41.60
CA PRO A 252 5.54 -22.95 -42.99
C PRO A 252 5.93 -24.43 -43.11
N PHE A 253 6.87 -24.89 -42.28
CA PHE A 253 7.30 -26.28 -42.13
C PHE A 253 7.67 -26.55 -40.67
N ARG A 254 7.90 -27.81 -40.31
CA ARG A 254 8.02 -28.26 -38.91
C ARG A 254 9.10 -27.53 -38.10
N ASP A 255 10.20 -27.16 -38.74
CA ASP A 255 11.40 -26.65 -38.05
C ASP A 255 11.46 -25.12 -37.95
N LEU A 256 10.51 -24.40 -38.59
CA LEU A 256 10.48 -22.94 -38.59
C LEU A 256 9.11 -22.45 -38.14
N THR A 257 9.08 -21.54 -37.17
CA THR A 257 7.83 -20.93 -36.68
C THR A 257 8.02 -19.44 -36.49
N PHE A 258 7.14 -18.67 -37.12
CA PHE A 258 6.98 -17.24 -36.91
C PHE A 258 5.86 -16.99 -35.89
N ARG A 259 6.05 -15.99 -35.03
CA ARG A 259 5.04 -15.55 -34.08
C ARG A 259 4.92 -14.03 -34.15
N ALA A 260 3.69 -13.55 -34.20
CA ALA A 260 3.38 -12.12 -34.11
C ALA A 260 2.28 -11.94 -33.07
N SER A 261 2.36 -10.87 -32.28
CA SER A 261 1.33 -10.55 -31.30
C SER A 261 1.20 -9.04 -31.10
N TYR A 262 -0.03 -8.59 -30.87
CA TYR A 262 -0.35 -7.23 -30.45
C TYR A 262 -1.26 -7.31 -29.24
N SER A 263 -0.93 -6.57 -28.17
CA SER A 263 -1.72 -6.52 -26.95
C SER A 263 -1.67 -5.14 -26.33
N ARG A 264 -2.76 -4.77 -25.64
CA ARG A 264 -2.74 -3.67 -24.66
C ARG A 264 -2.55 -4.25 -23.26
N SER A 265 -2.26 -3.39 -22.29
CA SER A 265 -2.26 -3.72 -20.87
C SER A 265 -2.65 -2.48 -20.07
N PHE A 266 -3.22 -2.69 -18.90
CA PHE A 266 -3.61 -1.63 -17.99
C PHE A 266 -3.20 -2.00 -16.57
N ARG A 267 -2.74 -1.00 -15.82
CA ARG A 267 -2.49 -1.10 -14.39
C ARG A 267 -3.25 0.02 -13.71
N ALA A 268 -4.26 -0.34 -12.91
CA ALA A 268 -4.92 0.63 -12.04
C ALA A 268 -3.91 1.17 -11.02
N PRO A 269 -4.02 2.43 -10.59
CA PRO A 269 -3.20 2.97 -9.50
C PRO A 269 -3.37 2.14 -8.22
N ASP A 270 -2.31 2.09 -7.43
CA ASP A 270 -2.35 1.47 -6.11
C ASP A 270 -3.16 2.37 -5.16
N VAL A 271 -4.11 1.77 -4.44
CA VAL A 271 -5.07 2.50 -3.58
C VAL A 271 -4.40 3.25 -2.44
N ASP A 272 -3.34 2.68 -1.88
CA ASP A 272 -2.53 3.36 -0.86
C ASP A 272 -2.01 4.69 -1.42
N SER A 273 -1.31 4.68 -2.55
CA SER A 273 -0.78 5.89 -3.19
C SER A 273 -1.82 6.92 -3.61
N LEU A 274 -3.09 6.56 -3.79
CA LEU A 274 -4.17 7.50 -4.12
C LEU A 274 -4.69 8.25 -2.90
N PHE A 275 -4.71 7.60 -1.73
CA PHE A 275 -5.36 8.12 -0.52
C PHE A 275 -4.42 8.34 0.66
N THR A 276 -3.12 7.98 0.57
CA THR A 276 -2.15 8.29 1.63
C THR A 276 -1.94 9.81 1.70
N PRO A 277 -2.18 10.44 2.87
CA PRO A 277 -1.92 11.86 3.05
C PRO A 277 -0.42 12.18 2.94
N GLN A 278 -0.08 13.35 2.38
CA GLN A 278 1.31 13.80 2.32
C GLN A 278 1.78 14.30 3.69
N PHE A 279 2.94 13.83 4.14
CA PHE A 279 3.57 14.30 5.38
C PHE A 279 4.61 15.38 5.11
N THR A 280 4.69 16.35 6.03
CA THR A 280 5.91 17.15 6.23
C THR A 280 6.62 16.56 7.45
N GLU A 281 7.88 16.14 7.29
CA GLU A 281 8.66 15.60 8.40
C GLU A 281 9.15 16.71 9.34
N PHE A 282 9.07 16.44 10.65
CA PHE A 282 9.63 17.18 11.79
C PHE A 282 9.40 18.70 11.81
N ASP A 283 8.43 19.15 12.60
CA ASP A 283 8.38 20.55 13.04
C ASP A 283 9.49 20.82 14.06
N PHE A 284 10.39 21.75 13.72
CA PHE A 284 11.46 22.18 14.61
C PHE A 284 10.88 22.65 15.95
N ILE A 285 11.50 22.22 17.04
CA ILE A 285 11.24 22.76 18.37
C ILE A 285 12.10 24.01 18.46
N PHE A 286 11.64 25.12 17.86
CA PHE A 286 12.34 26.39 17.65
C PHE A 286 13.61 26.35 16.79
#